data_AF-A0A0P7YKK5-F1
#
_entry.id   AF-A0A0P7YKK5-F1
#
_cell.length_a   1.000
_cell.length_b   1.000
_cell.length_c   1.000
_cell.angle_alpha   90.00
_cell.angle_beta   90.00
_cell.angle_gamma   90.00
#
_symmetry.space_group_name_H-M   'P 1'
#
loop_
_entity.id
_entity.type
_entity.pdbx_description
1 polymer ?
#
loop_
_entity_poly.entity_id
_entity_poly.type
_entity_poly.pdbx_seq_one_letter_code
_entity_poly.pdbx_strand_id
1 'polypeptide(L)'
;MMVNGLVAVTQAGLLLLLGMLGIRMFLLIRQDSAQHSGAMAVGSQSFEVPPQREQWSPTPTPKPRAAVSRVSDETELFTRLHILAGLQERDCRVRGLLLADAPETVRTCAAVWLYGAACALSPKSRRHTEALSLLVARIVSRKTGIRQPEAVQAISTLTSSSLLLACYRAGLEGAEFWQSHQYVPNGSSLYEVVTSNAFI
;
A
#
# COMPACT_ATOMS: atom_id res chain seq x y z
N MET A 1 22.56 31.81 33.80
CA MET A 1 23.10 30.43 33.68
C MET A 1 22.07 29.38 33.24
N MET A 2 20.78 29.45 33.63
CA MET A 2 19.78 28.44 33.25
C MET A 2 19.46 28.36 31.74
N VAL A 3 19.51 29.49 31.02
CA VAL A 3 19.22 29.54 29.57
C VAL A 3 20.29 28.79 28.75
N ASN A 4 21.57 28.92 29.13
CA ASN A 4 22.67 28.23 28.43
C ASN A 4 22.60 26.71 28.62
N GLY A 5 22.11 26.24 29.78
CA GLY A 5 21.88 24.82 30.03
C GLY A 5 20.76 24.25 29.15
N LEU A 6 19.66 24.99 28.99
CA LEU A 6 18.56 24.56 28.13
C LEU A 6 18.99 24.50 26.65
N VAL A 7 19.77 25.48 26.19
CA VAL A 7 20.33 25.49 24.83
C VAL A 7 21.31 24.34 24.60
N ALA A 8 22.15 24.01 25.59
CA ALA A 8 23.07 22.88 25.48
C ALA A 8 22.32 21.54 25.39
N VAL A 9 21.25 21.36 26.16
CA VAL A 9 20.42 20.14 26.13
C VAL A 9 19.69 20.00 24.79
N THR A 10 19.14 21.09 24.25
CA THR A 10 18.44 21.05 22.96
C THR A 10 19.40 20.81 21.80
N GLN A 11 20.59 21.42 21.81
CA GLN A 11 21.64 21.18 20.81
C GLN A 11 22.14 19.74 20.85
N ALA A 12 22.39 19.19 22.05
CA ALA A 12 22.80 17.79 22.19
C ALA A 12 21.71 16.82 21.69
N GLY A 13 20.44 17.10 22.00
CA GLY A 13 19.31 16.32 21.49
C GLY A 13 19.17 16.37 19.97
N LEU A 14 19.35 17.54 19.36
CA LEU A 14 19.32 17.72 17.91
C LEU A 14 20.45 16.96 17.21
N LEU A 15 21.67 17.02 17.75
CA LEU A 15 22.81 16.28 17.20
C LEU A 15 22.60 14.76 17.30
N LEU A 16 22.04 14.29 18.41
CA LEU A 16 21.70 12.87 18.59
C LEU A 16 20.66 12.41 17.55
N LEU A 17 19.59 13.18 17.36
CA LEU A 17 18.53 12.86 16.39
C LEU A 17 19.05 12.89 14.96
N LEU A 18 19.89 13.89 14.62
CA LEU A 18 20.51 14.00 13.30
C LEU A 18 21.45 12.82 13.02
N GLY A 19 22.23 12.41 14.02
CA GLY A 19 23.08 11.22 13.94
C GLY A 19 22.27 9.94 13.76
N MET A 20 21.18 9.76 14.52
CA MET A 20 20.27 8.63 14.37
C MET A 20 19.66 8.57 12.96
N LEU A 21 19.23 9.71 12.42
CA LEU A 21 18.68 9.81 11.07
C LEU A 21 19.73 9.43 10.02
N GLY A 22 20.96 9.94 10.15
CA GLY A 22 22.07 9.61 9.26
C GLY A 22 22.41 8.12 9.26
N ILE A 23 22.45 7.48 10.44
CA ILE A 23 22.69 6.04 10.58
C ILE A 23 21.58 5.24 9.90
N ARG A 24 20.31 5.61 10.11
CA ARG A 24 19.16 4.95 9.46
C ARG A 24 19.25 5.05 7.94
N MET A 25 19.57 6.23 7.42
CA MET A 25 19.72 6.47 6.00
C MET A 25 20.88 5.66 5.40
N PHE A 26 22.01 5.58 6.11
CA PHE A 26 23.16 4.79 5.69
C PHE A 26 22.89 3.27 5.69
N LEU A 27 22.16 2.77 6.69
CA LEU A 27 21.74 1.37 6.73
C LEU A 27 20.77 1.03 5.59
N LEU A 28 19.84 1.93 5.26
CA LEU A 28 18.92 1.76 4.13
C LEU A 28 19.69 1.67 2.80
N ILE A 29 20.63 2.58 2.54
CA ILE A 29 21.46 2.57 1.32
C ILE A 29 22.28 1.28 1.20
N ARG A 30 22.82 0.76 2.31
CA ARG A 30 23.55 -0.51 2.33
C ARG A 30 22.66 -1.72 2.07
N GLN A 31 21.41 -1.69 2.55
CA GLN A 31 20.45 -2.76 2.32
C GLN A 31 19.98 -2.80 0.86
N ASP A 32 19.77 -1.65 0.22
CA ASP A 32 19.44 -1.57 -1.20
C ASP A 32 20.59 -2.07 -2.10
N SER A 33 21.84 -1.77 -1.71
CA SER A 33 23.03 -2.24 -2.43
C SER A 33 23.23 -3.76 -2.34
N ALA A 34 22.93 -4.36 -1.19
CA ALA A 34 23.05 -5.81 -0.99
C ALA A 34 21.97 -6.61 -1.76
N GLN A 35 20.81 -6.02 -2.05
CA GLN A 35 19.77 -6.66 -2.85
C GLN A 35 20.03 -6.60 -4.37
N HIS A 36 20.83 -5.63 -4.86
CA HIS A 36 21.18 -5.52 -6.28
C HIS A 36 22.43 -6.31 -6.71
N SER A 37 23.29 -6.74 -5.77
CA SER A 37 24.53 -7.50 -6.09
C SER A 37 24.39 -9.03 -6.07
N GLY A 38 23.19 -9.58 -5.83
CA GLY A 38 22.96 -11.03 -5.82
C GLY A 38 22.61 -11.67 -7.17
N ALA A 39 22.48 -10.87 -8.24
CA ALA A 39 21.93 -11.34 -9.52
C ALA A 39 22.90 -11.19 -10.70
N MET A 40 24.20 -11.46 -10.51
CA MET A 40 25.12 -11.68 -11.64
C MET A 40 26.27 -12.62 -11.24
N ALA A 41 26.06 -13.93 -11.45
CA ALA A 41 27.15 -14.89 -11.62
C ALA A 41 26.77 -15.89 -12.73
N VAL A 42 27.20 -15.52 -13.93
CA VAL A 42 27.62 -16.36 -15.08
C VAL A 42 28.26 -17.67 -14.60
N GLY A 43 28.12 -18.87 -15.18
CA GLY A 43 27.57 -19.36 -16.43
C GLY A 43 28.07 -20.80 -16.69
N SER A 44 27.74 -21.36 -17.85
CA SER A 44 28.34 -22.53 -18.54
C SER A 44 27.62 -23.89 -18.50
N GLN A 45 26.96 -24.19 -19.64
CA GLN A 45 26.94 -25.43 -20.43
C GLN A 45 27.11 -26.80 -19.75
N SER A 46 26.16 -27.72 -19.96
CA SER A 46 26.32 -28.92 -20.81
C SER A 46 25.05 -29.79 -20.84
N PHE A 47 24.89 -30.46 -21.99
CA PHE A 47 23.83 -31.38 -22.41
C PHE A 47 24.03 -32.77 -21.76
N GLU A 48 22.96 -33.43 -21.27
CA GLU A 48 22.64 -34.89 -21.42
C GLU A 48 21.55 -35.36 -20.42
N VAL A 49 20.77 -36.36 -20.85
CA VAL A 49 19.54 -36.93 -20.25
C VAL A 49 19.83 -38.45 -19.96
N PRO A 50 19.09 -39.16 -19.06
CA PRO A 50 19.50 -39.71 -17.76
C PRO A 50 19.85 -41.23 -17.79
N PRO A 51 20.06 -41.92 -16.64
CA PRO A 51 18.97 -42.79 -16.14
C PRO A 51 18.87 -43.01 -14.61
N GLN A 52 17.62 -43.19 -14.16
CA GLN A 52 17.06 -44.21 -13.24
C GLN A 52 17.76 -44.62 -11.91
N ARG A 53 17.00 -44.43 -10.82
CA ARG A 53 16.53 -45.45 -9.82
C ARG A 53 16.98 -45.29 -8.34
N GLU A 54 15.95 -44.99 -7.53
CA GLU A 54 15.66 -45.39 -6.14
C GLU A 54 16.73 -45.28 -5.04
N GLN A 55 16.52 -44.36 -4.09
CA GLN A 55 16.59 -44.70 -2.66
C GLN A 55 15.80 -43.72 -1.78
N TRP A 56 14.81 -44.25 -1.06
CA TRP A 56 14.10 -43.56 0.02
C TRP A 56 15.02 -43.37 1.23
N SER A 57 14.97 -42.18 1.84
CA SER A 57 15.13 -41.97 3.28
C SER A 57 14.55 -40.60 3.69
N PRO A 58 14.00 -40.47 4.92
CA PRO A 58 13.00 -39.47 5.27
C PRO A 58 13.60 -38.11 5.68
N THR A 59 12.82 -37.07 5.38
CA THR A 59 12.75 -35.71 5.95
C THR A 59 13.78 -35.30 7.03
N PRO A 60 14.29 -34.08 6.89
CA PRO A 60 13.94 -33.05 7.87
C PRO A 60 13.22 -31.91 7.17
N THR A 61 12.01 -31.62 7.64
CA THR A 61 11.27 -30.41 7.29
C THR A 61 12.04 -29.18 7.77
N PRO A 62 12.14 -28.14 6.92
CA PRO A 62 12.16 -26.78 7.44
C PRO A 62 11.01 -26.00 6.81
N LYS A 63 9.93 -25.81 7.57
CA LYS A 63 9.14 -24.58 7.53
C LYS A 63 9.35 -23.91 8.89
N PRO A 64 9.64 -22.59 8.93
CA PRO A 64 8.61 -21.62 8.58
C PRO A 64 9.16 -20.30 7.98
N ARG A 65 9.84 -20.30 6.83
CA ARG A 65 10.22 -19.02 6.18
C ARG A 65 9.04 -18.31 5.49
N ALA A 66 7.99 -19.07 5.16
CA ALA A 66 6.82 -18.55 4.46
C ALA A 66 5.87 -17.68 5.32
N ALA A 67 5.85 -17.92 6.64
CA ALA A 67 4.98 -17.15 7.54
C ALA A 67 5.50 -15.72 7.74
N VAL A 68 6.82 -15.56 7.91
CA VAL A 68 7.46 -14.25 8.09
C VAL A 68 7.32 -13.39 6.83
N SER A 69 7.48 -13.98 5.63
CA SER A 69 7.28 -13.25 4.37
C SER A 69 5.84 -12.78 4.18
N ARG A 70 4.84 -13.63 4.49
CA ARG A 70 3.42 -13.26 4.33
C ARG A 70 2.97 -12.14 5.26
N VAL A 71 3.46 -12.13 6.50
CA VAL A 71 3.15 -11.07 7.48
C VAL A 71 3.79 -9.75 7.05
N SER A 72 5.00 -9.79 6.48
CA SER A 72 5.65 -8.62 5.89
C SER A 72 4.83 -8.03 4.74
N ASP A 73 4.37 -8.88 3.81
CA ASP A 73 3.60 -8.45 2.63
C ASP A 73 2.24 -7.83 3.01
N GLU A 74 1.56 -8.37 4.03
CA GLU A 74 0.26 -7.83 4.47
C GLU A 74 0.43 -6.50 5.22
N THR A 75 1.46 -6.39 6.07
CA THR A 75 1.77 -5.15 6.78
C THR A 75 2.19 -4.05 5.81
N GLU A 76 2.96 -4.41 4.78
CA GLU A 76 3.36 -3.50 3.71
C GLU A 76 2.14 -3.01 2.90
N LEU A 77 1.27 -3.92 2.46
CA LEU A 77 0.03 -3.55 1.76
C LEU A 77 -0.83 -2.61 2.61
N PHE A 78 -1.03 -2.95 3.88
CA PHE A 78 -1.78 -2.12 4.82
C PHE A 78 -1.18 -0.72 4.96
N THR A 79 0.15 -0.64 5.04
CA THR A 79 0.88 0.63 5.16
C THR A 79 0.74 1.46 3.89
N ARG A 80 0.96 0.86 2.71
CA ARG A 80 0.80 1.54 1.41
C ARG A 80 -0.62 2.06 1.22
N LEU A 81 -1.63 1.27 1.61
CA LEU A 81 -3.04 1.70 1.55
C LEU A 81 -3.36 2.84 2.51
N HIS A 82 -2.80 2.83 3.73
CA HIS A 82 -2.95 3.95 4.66
C HIS A 82 -2.34 5.25 4.12
N ILE A 83 -1.16 5.16 3.48
CA ILE A 83 -0.50 6.31 2.86
C ILE A 83 -1.37 6.86 1.73
N LEU A 84 -1.82 6.01 0.80
CA LEU A 84 -2.69 6.43 -0.30
C LEU A 84 -4.00 7.02 0.19
N ALA A 85 -4.66 6.38 1.16
CA ALA A 85 -5.90 6.90 1.75
C ALA A 85 -5.66 8.28 2.39
N GLY A 86 -4.56 8.47 3.12
CA GLY A 86 -4.20 9.76 3.70
C GLY A 86 -3.87 10.83 2.66
N LEU A 87 -3.22 10.46 1.56
CA LEU A 87 -2.93 11.37 0.45
C LEU A 87 -4.22 11.86 -0.21
N GLN A 88 -5.14 10.94 -0.53
CA GLN A 88 -6.42 11.28 -1.15
C GLN A 88 -7.34 12.06 -0.19
N GLU A 89 -7.37 11.71 1.09
CA GLU A 89 -8.09 12.46 2.12
C GLU A 89 -7.60 13.90 2.18
N ARG A 90 -6.27 14.11 2.18
CA ARG A 90 -5.67 15.44 2.17
C ARG A 90 -6.01 16.21 0.89
N ASP A 91 -5.89 15.58 -0.27
CA ASP A 91 -6.20 16.20 -1.57
C ASP A 91 -7.67 16.68 -1.61
N CYS A 92 -8.60 15.80 -1.23
CA CYS A 92 -10.02 16.15 -1.11
C CYS A 92 -10.22 17.34 -0.17
N ARG A 93 -9.61 17.30 1.03
CA ARG A 93 -9.74 18.37 2.03
C ARG A 93 -9.20 19.72 1.53
N VAL A 94 -8.04 19.73 0.88
CA VAL A 94 -7.44 20.95 0.31
C VAL A 94 -8.33 21.56 -0.76
N ARG A 95 -9.04 20.72 -1.52
CA ARG A 95 -9.98 21.13 -2.57
C ARG A 95 -11.42 21.34 -2.06
N GLY A 96 -11.62 21.38 -0.74
CA GLY A 96 -12.91 21.70 -0.11
C GLY A 96 -13.88 20.53 0.07
N LEU A 97 -13.46 19.28 -0.19
CA LEU A 97 -14.25 18.08 0.04
C LEU A 97 -13.83 17.37 1.33
N LEU A 98 -14.64 17.51 2.38
CA LEU A 98 -14.45 16.79 3.65
C LEU A 98 -15.12 15.43 3.58
N LEU A 99 -14.33 14.36 3.40
CA LEU A 99 -14.87 13.00 3.23
C LEU A 99 -15.68 12.50 4.45
N ALA A 100 -15.40 12.97 5.66
CA ALA A 100 -16.14 12.58 6.86
C ALA A 100 -17.58 13.12 6.88
N ASP A 101 -17.76 14.35 6.36
CA ASP A 101 -19.05 15.06 6.32
C ASP A 101 -19.75 14.90 4.96
N ALA A 102 -19.12 14.19 4.02
CA ALA A 102 -19.62 14.03 2.67
C ALA A 102 -20.85 13.10 2.63
N PRO A 103 -21.75 13.28 1.64
CA PRO A 103 -22.85 12.36 1.40
C PRO A 103 -22.38 10.91 1.28
N GLU A 104 -23.25 9.97 1.66
CA GLU A 104 -22.93 8.54 1.63
C GLU A 104 -22.41 8.08 0.27
N THR A 105 -22.97 8.58 -0.84
CA THR A 105 -22.50 8.31 -2.20
C THR A 105 -21.02 8.60 -2.39
N VAL A 106 -20.53 9.74 -1.87
CA VAL A 106 -19.12 10.14 -1.99
C VAL A 106 -18.23 9.25 -1.13
N ARG A 107 -18.70 8.90 0.07
CA ARG A 107 -17.97 8.00 0.98
C ARG A 107 -17.88 6.58 0.40
N THR A 108 -18.92 6.13 -0.29
CA THR A 108 -18.98 4.89 -1.08
C THR A 108 -17.99 4.96 -2.26
N CYS A 109 -17.92 6.08 -2.98
CA CYS A 109 -16.92 6.29 -4.03
C CYS A 109 -15.49 6.18 -3.47
N ALA A 110 -15.22 6.77 -2.30
CA ALA A 110 -13.92 6.67 -1.63
C ALA A 110 -13.57 5.21 -1.26
N ALA A 111 -14.55 4.43 -0.80
CA ALA A 111 -14.35 3.01 -0.50
C ALA A 111 -13.98 2.21 -1.76
N VAL A 112 -14.70 2.44 -2.86
CA VAL A 112 -14.47 1.73 -4.12
C VAL A 112 -13.16 2.17 -4.81
N TRP A 113 -12.81 3.46 -4.73
CA TRP A 113 -11.52 3.97 -5.19
C TRP A 113 -10.37 3.30 -4.42
N LEU A 114 -10.45 3.25 -3.08
CA LEU A 114 -9.41 2.62 -2.27
C LEU A 114 -9.36 1.09 -2.50
N TYR A 115 -10.48 0.48 -2.86
CA TYR A 115 -10.51 -0.92 -3.28
C TYR A 115 -9.80 -1.17 -4.61
N GLY A 116 -9.98 -0.28 -5.59
CA GLY A 116 -9.20 -0.28 -6.83
C GLY A 116 -7.70 -0.19 -6.56
N ALA A 117 -7.31 0.73 -5.69
CA ALA A 117 -5.92 0.87 -5.25
C ALA A 117 -5.40 -0.41 -4.58
N ALA A 118 -6.19 -1.03 -3.69
CA ALA A 118 -5.82 -2.27 -3.03
C ALA A 118 -5.62 -3.43 -4.02
N CYS A 119 -6.44 -3.51 -5.07
CA CYS A 119 -6.25 -4.48 -6.14
C CYS A 119 -4.96 -4.24 -6.94
N ALA A 120 -4.61 -3.00 -7.25
CA ALA A 120 -3.35 -2.65 -7.92
C ALA A 120 -2.12 -3.04 -7.08
N LEU A 121 -2.15 -2.73 -5.78
CA LEU A 121 -1.06 -2.99 -4.84
C LEU A 121 -0.94 -4.47 -4.43
N SER A 122 -1.96 -5.28 -4.69
CA SER A 122 -2.00 -6.69 -4.32
C SER A 122 -1.55 -7.61 -5.46
N PRO A 123 -0.92 -8.76 -5.14
CA PRO A 123 -0.67 -9.81 -6.12
C PRO A 123 -1.99 -10.32 -6.71
N LYS A 124 -1.97 -10.75 -7.98
CA LYS A 124 -3.17 -11.17 -8.72
C LYS A 124 -4.02 -12.22 -7.98
N SER A 125 -3.39 -13.14 -7.25
CA SER A 125 -4.05 -14.19 -6.47
C SER A 125 -4.85 -13.68 -5.26
N ARG A 126 -4.59 -12.47 -4.78
CA ARG A 126 -5.31 -11.84 -3.65
C ARG A 126 -6.33 -10.79 -4.08
N ARG A 127 -6.31 -10.39 -5.36
CA ARG A 127 -7.30 -9.45 -5.90
C ARG A 127 -8.69 -10.06 -5.78
N HIS A 128 -9.68 -9.22 -5.50
CA HIS A 128 -11.07 -9.63 -5.36
C HIS A 128 -11.39 -10.64 -4.25
N THR A 129 -10.46 -10.87 -3.32
CA THR A 129 -10.75 -11.67 -2.13
C THR A 129 -11.55 -10.88 -1.11
N GLU A 130 -12.40 -11.57 -0.34
CA GLU A 130 -13.16 -10.98 0.76
C GLU A 130 -12.25 -10.38 1.85
N ALA A 131 -11.10 -11.02 2.10
CA ALA A 131 -10.11 -10.51 3.04
C ALA A 131 -9.61 -9.11 2.63
N LEU A 132 -9.44 -8.86 1.33
CA LEU A 132 -9.02 -7.56 0.81
C LEU A 132 -10.12 -6.50 0.95
N SER A 133 -11.38 -6.85 0.62
CA SER A 133 -12.50 -5.91 0.77
C SER A 133 -12.72 -5.53 2.23
N LEU A 134 -12.61 -6.48 3.17
CA LEU A 134 -12.70 -6.24 4.61
C LEU A 134 -11.53 -5.39 5.14
N LEU A 135 -10.33 -5.55 4.60
CA LEU A 135 -9.21 -4.68 4.94
C LEU A 135 -9.48 -3.25 4.48
N VAL A 136 -9.90 -3.05 3.22
CA VAL A 136 -10.24 -1.72 2.70
C VAL A 136 -11.38 -1.08 3.47
N ALA A 137 -12.45 -1.83 3.75
CA ALA A 137 -13.59 -1.36 4.53
C ALA A 137 -13.17 -0.84 5.91
N ARG A 138 -12.24 -1.52 6.58
CA ARG A 138 -11.67 -1.07 7.87
C ARG A 138 -10.89 0.24 7.75
N ILE A 139 -10.10 0.40 6.69
CA ILE A 139 -9.32 1.62 6.46
C ILE A 139 -10.24 2.80 6.16
N VAL A 140 -11.14 2.64 5.17
CA VAL A 140 -12.03 3.71 4.74
C VAL A 140 -13.01 4.10 5.83
N SER A 141 -13.54 3.14 6.60
CA SER A 141 -14.45 3.42 7.72
C SER A 141 -13.83 4.37 8.75
N ARG A 142 -12.53 4.19 9.05
CA ARG A 142 -11.80 5.09 9.96
C ARG A 142 -11.55 6.48 9.37
N LYS A 143 -11.53 6.61 8.05
CA LYS A 143 -11.13 7.82 7.32
C LYS A 143 -12.32 8.68 6.90
N THR A 144 -13.43 8.06 6.54
CA THR A 144 -14.62 8.73 5.98
C THR A 144 -15.85 8.57 6.87
N GLY A 145 -15.79 7.73 7.91
CA GLY A 145 -16.94 7.47 8.78
C GLY A 145 -18.04 6.61 8.14
N ILE A 146 -17.83 6.04 6.95
CA ILE A 146 -18.74 5.04 6.37
C ILE A 146 -18.77 3.77 7.25
N ARG A 147 -19.92 3.10 7.37
CA ARG A 147 -19.97 1.83 8.11
C ARG A 147 -19.26 0.76 7.29
N GLN A 148 -18.48 -0.09 7.96
CA GLN A 148 -17.80 -1.21 7.30
C GLN A 148 -18.71 -2.09 6.43
N PRO A 149 -19.93 -2.49 6.86
CA PRO A 149 -20.82 -3.26 5.99
C PRO A 149 -21.26 -2.51 4.72
N GLU A 150 -21.48 -1.19 4.80
CA GLU A 150 -21.82 -0.36 3.62
C GLU A 150 -20.65 -0.31 2.64
N ALA A 151 -19.42 -0.15 3.15
CA ALA A 151 -18.22 -0.17 2.31
C ALA A 151 -18.03 -1.52 1.61
N VAL A 152 -18.29 -2.64 2.30
CA VAL A 152 -18.23 -3.98 1.70
C VAL A 152 -19.34 -4.16 0.66
N GLN A 153 -20.56 -3.69 0.93
CA GLN A 153 -21.67 -3.73 -0.01
C GLN A 153 -21.40 -2.87 -1.26
N ALA A 154 -20.81 -1.70 -1.11
CA ALA A 154 -20.39 -0.85 -2.21
C ALA A 154 -19.38 -1.55 -3.12
N ILE A 155 -18.42 -2.27 -2.52
CA ILE A 155 -17.43 -3.06 -3.24
C ILE A 155 -18.09 -4.25 -3.96
N SER A 156 -18.98 -5.00 -3.31
CA SER A 156 -19.62 -6.16 -3.93
C SER A 156 -20.57 -5.79 -5.07
N THR A 157 -21.14 -4.58 -5.02
CA THR A 157 -22.06 -4.05 -6.03
C THR A 157 -21.39 -3.06 -6.98
N LEU A 158 -20.06 -2.90 -6.96
CA LEU A 158 -19.37 -1.86 -7.73
C LEU A 158 -19.67 -1.92 -9.23
N THR A 159 -19.93 -3.11 -9.78
CA THR A 159 -20.21 -3.32 -11.21
C THR A 159 -21.61 -2.88 -11.64
N SER A 160 -22.53 -2.63 -10.70
CA SER A 160 -23.89 -2.17 -11.00
C SER A 160 -23.96 -0.66 -11.27
N SER A 161 -22.88 0.08 -10.98
CA SER A 161 -22.84 1.54 -11.11
C SER A 161 -21.63 1.97 -11.95
N SER A 162 -21.88 2.78 -12.98
CA SER A 162 -20.83 3.40 -13.79
C SER A 162 -19.92 4.30 -12.97
N LEU A 163 -20.48 5.05 -12.01
CA LEU A 163 -19.74 5.90 -11.07
C LEU A 163 -18.77 5.08 -10.21
N LEU A 164 -19.24 3.98 -9.61
CA LEU A 164 -18.38 3.13 -8.78
C LEU A 164 -17.31 2.44 -9.62
N LEU A 165 -17.63 2.01 -10.85
CA LEU A 165 -16.65 1.49 -11.80
C LEU A 165 -15.59 2.53 -12.17
N ALA A 166 -15.98 3.80 -12.40
CA ALA A 166 -15.04 4.88 -12.68
C ALA A 166 -14.11 5.13 -11.48
N CYS A 167 -14.66 5.17 -10.26
CA CYS A 167 -13.89 5.30 -9.03
C CYS A 167 -12.90 4.13 -8.84
N TYR A 168 -13.37 2.90 -9.09
CA TYR A 168 -12.52 1.70 -9.03
C TYR A 168 -11.34 1.79 -10.01
N ARG A 169 -11.61 2.13 -11.27
CA ARG A 169 -10.57 2.24 -12.30
C ARG A 169 -9.56 3.32 -11.97
N ALA A 170 -10.03 4.50 -11.56
CA ALA A 170 -9.15 5.58 -11.15
C ALA A 170 -8.29 5.20 -9.94
N GLY A 171 -8.85 4.47 -8.97
CA GLY A 171 -8.09 3.96 -7.84
C GLY A 171 -7.00 2.96 -8.25
N LEU A 172 -7.30 2.10 -9.22
CA LEU A 172 -6.35 1.15 -9.78
C LEU A 172 -5.20 1.86 -10.51
N GLU A 173 -5.52 2.73 -11.47
CA GLU A 173 -4.53 3.50 -12.24
C GLU A 173 -3.72 4.44 -11.36
N GLY A 174 -4.38 5.13 -10.43
CA GLY A 174 -3.74 6.05 -9.49
C GLY A 174 -2.74 5.35 -8.57
N ALA A 175 -3.06 4.12 -8.12
CA ALA A 175 -2.15 3.34 -7.29
C ALA A 175 -0.97 2.74 -8.09
N GLU A 176 -1.19 2.29 -9.33
CA GLU A 176 -0.12 1.83 -10.22
C GLU A 176 0.87 2.97 -10.52
N PHE A 177 0.35 4.16 -10.80
CA PHE A 177 1.18 5.34 -11.01
C PHE A 177 1.92 5.74 -9.73
N TRP A 178 1.25 5.70 -8.58
CA TRP A 178 1.85 6.01 -7.28
C TRP A 178 2.99 5.07 -6.91
N GLN A 179 2.91 3.77 -7.23
CA GLN A 179 4.00 2.82 -6.96
C GLN A 179 5.32 3.28 -7.60
N SER A 180 5.27 3.88 -8.79
CA SER A 180 6.45 4.32 -9.55
C SER A 180 6.85 5.76 -9.27
N HIS A 181 5.91 6.66 -8.96
CA HIS A 181 6.17 8.10 -8.90
C HIS A 181 5.89 8.75 -7.53
N GLN A 182 5.31 8.00 -6.58
CA GLN A 182 4.98 8.46 -5.22
C GLN A 182 3.95 9.61 -5.14
N TYR A 183 3.24 9.90 -6.23
CA TYR A 183 2.06 10.78 -6.25
C TYR A 183 0.92 10.16 -7.07
N VAL A 184 -0.30 10.65 -6.89
CA VAL A 184 -1.47 10.25 -7.69
C VAL A 184 -1.78 11.37 -8.69
N PRO A 185 -1.89 11.08 -10.01
CA PRO A 185 -2.19 12.10 -11.01
C PRO A 185 -3.62 12.63 -10.84
N ASN A 186 -3.85 13.89 -11.22
CA ASN A 186 -5.15 14.55 -11.04
C ASN A 186 -6.31 13.77 -11.69
N GLY A 187 -6.12 13.23 -12.91
CA GLY A 187 -7.17 12.48 -13.61
C GLY A 187 -7.59 11.16 -12.92
N SER A 188 -6.76 10.66 -12.01
CA SER A 188 -7.04 9.45 -11.23
C SER A 188 -7.28 9.75 -9.74
N SER A 189 -7.30 11.03 -9.34
CA SER A 189 -7.54 11.41 -7.95
C SER A 189 -9.00 11.18 -7.57
N LEU A 190 -9.23 10.85 -6.31
CA LEU A 190 -10.57 10.62 -5.78
C LEU A 190 -11.45 11.86 -5.95
N TYR A 191 -10.90 13.05 -5.68
CA TYR A 191 -11.64 14.29 -5.84
C TYR A 191 -12.10 14.49 -7.28
N GLU A 192 -11.19 14.34 -8.26
CA GLU A 192 -11.51 14.62 -9.66
C GLU A 192 -12.53 13.65 -10.21
N VAL A 193 -12.42 12.37 -9.84
CA VAL A 193 -13.34 11.32 -10.31
C VAL A 193 -14.72 11.47 -9.69
N VAL A 194 -14.79 11.79 -8.40
CA VAL A 194 -16.07 12.08 -7.73
C VAL A 194 -16.69 13.34 -8.32
N THR A 195 -15.93 14.41 -8.51
CA THR A 195 -16.48 15.67 -9.03
C THR A 195 -16.94 15.57 -10.48
N SER A 196 -16.24 14.80 -11.30
CA SER A 196 -16.59 14.58 -12.70
C SER A 196 -17.73 13.57 -12.93
N ASN A 197 -18.10 12.74 -11.94
CA ASN A 197 -19.10 11.68 -12.14
C ASN A 197 -20.27 11.71 -11.14
N ALA A 198 -20.10 12.27 -9.95
CA ALA A 198 -21.11 12.23 -8.88
C ALA A 198 -21.98 13.50 -8.79
N PHE A 199 -21.61 14.58 -9.49
CA PHE A 199 -22.40 15.83 -9.55
C PHE A 199 -23.02 16.08 -10.93
N ILE A 200 -23.12 15.03 -11.76
CA ILE A 200 -23.86 15.02 -13.02
C ILE A 200 -25.27 14.48 -12.77
#